data_AF-A0A7D5N3E4-F1
#
_entry.id   AF-A0A7D5N3E4-F1
#
_cell.length_a   1.000
_cell.length_b   1.000
_cell.length_c   1.000
_cell.angle_alpha   90.00
_cell.angle_beta   90.00
_cell.angle_gamma   90.00
#
_symmetry.space_group_name_H-M   'P 1'
#
loop_
_entity.id
_entity.type
_entity.pdbx_description
1 polymer ?
#
loop_
_entity_poly.entity_id
_entity_poly.type
_entity_poly.pdbx_seq_one_letter_code
_entity_poly.pdbx_strand_id
1 'polypeptide(L)'
;MNNGSISLLAGGGMGMISYLLLPGNVSSPNGQFTNLGPGTYDALAIDANGCADTVQLIVNEPGLVHFTNVQANGVLCSGQNNGALIVTRAV
;
A
#
# COMPACT_ATOMS: atom_id res chain seq x y z
N MET A 1 -0.13 -4.83 4.78
CA MET A 1 -0.37 -3.73 5.74
C MET A 1 -0.91 -2.56 4.94
N ASN A 2 -2.07 -1.99 5.28
CA ASN A 2 -2.69 -0.96 4.45
C ASN A 2 -2.13 0.43 4.76
N ASN A 3 -0.89 0.72 4.38
CA ASN A 3 -0.26 2.04 4.55
C ASN A 3 -0.17 2.85 3.25
N GLY A 4 -0.78 2.36 2.16
CA GLY A 4 -0.83 3.06 0.89
C GLY A 4 -1.63 4.36 0.99
N SER A 5 -1.25 5.35 0.18
CA SER A 5 -1.99 6.59 0.02
C SER A 5 -2.02 7.02 -1.44
N ILE A 6 -3.13 7.60 -1.85
CA ILE A 6 -3.33 8.21 -3.16
C ILE A 6 -3.65 9.68 -2.94
N SER A 7 -2.93 10.55 -3.65
CA SER A 7 -3.16 12.00 -3.68
C SER A 7 -3.51 12.42 -5.09
N LEU A 8 -4.71 12.97 -5.26
CA LEU A 8 -5.21 13.47 -6.53
C LEU A 8 -5.31 14.98 -6.48
N LEU A 9 -4.86 15.60 -7.56
CA LEU A 9 -5.09 17.03 -7.81
C LEU A 9 -5.67 17.16 -9.22
N ALA A 10 -6.98 17.43 -9.31
CA ALA A 10 -7.58 17.80 -10.57
C ALA A 10 -7.23 19.25 -10.90
N GLY A 11 -6.65 19.49 -12.07
CA GLY A 11 -6.43 20.83 -12.62
C GLY A 11 -7.54 21.17 -13.62
N GLY A 12 -8.18 22.33 -13.46
CA GLY A 12 -9.34 22.72 -14.27
C GLY A 12 -10.67 22.43 -13.57
N GLY A 13 -11.78 22.40 -14.32
CA GLY A 13 -13.12 22.25 -13.77
C GLY A 13 -13.69 23.56 -13.19
N MET A 14 -15.01 23.59 -13.00
CA MET A 14 -15.71 24.75 -12.46
C MET A 14 -16.45 24.37 -11.18
N GLY A 15 -16.20 25.11 -10.09
CA GLY A 15 -16.79 24.84 -8.78
C GLY A 15 -16.01 23.81 -7.95
N MET A 16 -16.67 23.25 -6.93
CA MET A 16 -16.07 22.23 -6.06
C MET A 16 -15.94 20.90 -6.82
N ILE A 17 -14.74 20.32 -6.79
CA ILE A 17 -14.46 19.01 -7.37
C ILE A 17 -14.57 17.96 -6.26
N SER A 18 -15.35 16.92 -6.53
CA SER A 18 -15.47 15.74 -5.69
C SER A 18 -14.64 14.60 -6.27
N TYR A 19 -13.88 13.91 -5.42
CA TYR A 19 -13.09 12.76 -5.82
C TYR A 19 -13.72 11.50 -5.26
N LEU A 20 -13.77 10.44 -6.06
CA LEU A 20 -14.27 9.13 -5.70
C LEU A 20 -13.22 8.08 -6.06
N LEU A 21 -12.96 7.16 -5.14
CA LEU A 21 -12.02 6.06 -5.34
C LEU A 21 -12.77 4.72 -5.38
N LEU A 22 -12.49 3.94 -6.40
CA LEU A 22 -12.96 2.57 -6.62
C LEU A 22 -11.76 1.62 -6.62
N PRO A 23 -11.88 0.38 -6.14
CA PRO A 23 -13.02 -0.16 -5.38
C PRO A 23 -13.13 0.46 -3.97
N GLY A 24 -14.35 0.50 -3.42
CA GLY A 24 -14.63 1.00 -2.06
C GLY A 24 -15.56 2.20 -2.00
N ASN A 25 -15.83 2.84 -3.14
CA ASN A 25 -16.74 3.99 -3.27
C ASN A 25 -16.45 5.08 -2.22
N VAL A 26 -15.16 5.31 -1.96
CA VAL A 26 -14.69 6.25 -0.95
C VAL A 26 -14.67 7.62 -1.61
N SER A 27 -15.40 8.58 -1.07
CA SER A 27 -15.36 9.96 -1.56
C SER A 27 -14.48 10.83 -0.69
N SER A 28 -13.75 11.76 -1.32
CA SER A 28 -12.87 12.69 -0.63
C SER A 28 -12.94 14.06 -1.32
N PRO A 29 -13.22 15.16 -0.60
CA PRO A 29 -13.31 16.50 -1.21
C PRO A 29 -11.93 17.12 -1.49
N ASN A 30 -10.86 16.58 -0.90
CA ASN A 30 -9.49 17.09 -1.06
C ASN A 30 -8.60 16.15 -1.89
N GLY A 31 -9.16 15.09 -2.48
CA GLY A 31 -8.42 14.14 -3.30
C GLY A 31 -7.45 13.25 -2.53
N GLN A 32 -7.53 13.23 -1.20
CA GLN A 32 -6.65 12.40 -0.36
C GLN A 32 -7.36 11.12 0.06
N PHE A 33 -6.72 9.99 -0.23
CA PHE A 33 -7.12 8.66 0.21
C PHE A 33 -5.96 8.00 0.94
N THR A 34 -6.18 7.59 2.19
CA THR A 34 -5.18 6.92 3.01
C THR A 34 -5.64 5.52 3.36
N ASN A 35 -4.73 4.73 3.94
CA ASN A 35 -5.04 3.40 4.44
C ASN A 35 -5.45 2.41 3.33
N LEU A 36 -4.87 2.56 2.14
CA LEU A 36 -5.10 1.72 0.97
C LEU A 36 -4.19 0.49 1.01
N GLY A 37 -4.72 -0.65 0.55
CA GLY A 37 -3.95 -1.87 0.35
C GLY A 37 -3.27 -1.89 -1.01
N PRO A 38 -2.40 -2.88 -1.27
CA PRO A 38 -1.92 -3.12 -2.62
C PRO A 38 -3.08 -3.50 -3.53
N GLY A 39 -3.16 -2.89 -4.70
CA GLY A 39 -4.28 -3.10 -5.62
C GLY A 39 -4.33 -2.08 -6.75
N THR A 40 -5.24 -2.32 -7.69
CA THR A 40 -5.60 -1.35 -8.73
C THR A 40 -6.81 -0.56 -8.25
N TYR A 41 -6.73 0.75 -8.36
CA TYR A 41 -7.77 1.69 -7.98
C TYR A 41 -8.11 2.61 -9.15
N ASP A 42 -9.39 2.81 -9.40
CA ASP A 42 -9.89 3.80 -10.34
C ASP A 42 -10.36 5.03 -9.56
N ALA A 43 -9.70 6.15 -9.80
CA ALA A 43 -10.02 7.43 -9.23
C ALA A 43 -10.86 8.25 -10.21
N LEU A 44 -12.00 8.74 -9.76
CA LEU A 44 -12.95 9.54 -10.51
C LEU A 44 -12.99 10.95 -9.90
N ALA A 45 -12.79 11.98 -10.70
CA ALA A 45 -12.96 13.38 -10.29
C ALA A 45 -14.19 13.95 -11.01
N ILE A 46 -15.15 14.50 -10.26
CA ILE A 46 -16.40 15.07 -10.79
C ILE A 46 -16.49 16.54 -10.35
N ASP A 47 -16.66 17.45 -11.30
CA ASP A 47 -16.89 18.87 -11.02
C ASP A 47 -18.37 19.19 -10.71
N ALA A 48 -18.65 20.44 -10.34
CA ALA A 48 -20.01 20.86 -9.98
C ALA A 48 -20.98 20.90 -11.17
N ASN A 49 -20.48 20.90 -12.41
CA ASN A 49 -21.27 20.86 -13.63
C ASN A 49 -21.52 19.43 -14.13
N GLY A 50 -20.95 18.42 -13.45
CA GLY A 50 -21.09 17.01 -13.80
C GLY A 50 -20.06 16.51 -14.82
N CYS A 51 -19.03 17.29 -15.15
CA CYS A 51 -17.90 16.78 -15.93
C CYS A 51 -17.09 15.84 -15.04
N ALA A 52 -16.84 14.63 -15.55
CA ALA A 52 -16.14 13.59 -14.83
C ALA A 52 -14.91 13.11 -15.60
N ASP A 53 -13.81 12.86 -14.90
CA ASP A 53 -12.59 12.28 -15.45
C ASP A 53 -12.13 11.10 -14.58
N THR A 54 -11.59 10.05 -15.21
CA THR A 54 -11.16 8.83 -14.52
C THR A 54 -9.70 8.52 -14.80
N VAL A 55 -8.95 8.25 -13.73
CA VAL A 55 -7.57 7.80 -13.80
C VAL A 55 -7.40 6.50 -13.04
N GLN A 56 -6.73 5.54 -13.67
CA GLN A 56 -6.37 4.28 -13.04
C GLN A 56 -4.99 4.38 -12.38
N LEU A 57 -4.90 3.89 -11.15
CA LEU A 57 -3.73 3.94 -10.29
C LEU A 57 -3.44 2.55 -9.72
N ILE A 58 -2.16 2.20 -9.62
CA ILE A 58 -1.73 0.94 -9.02
C ILE A 58 -0.97 1.27 -7.75
N VAL A 59 -1.49 0.81 -6.62
CA VAL A 59 -0.80 0.89 -5.33
C VAL A 59 -0.03 -0.41 -5.15
N ASN A 60 1.31 -0.32 -5.15
CA ASN A 60 2.19 -1.44 -4.82
C ASN A 60 2.63 -1.34 -3.35
N GLU A 61 2.42 -2.40 -2.59
CA GLU A 61 3.01 -2.53 -1.24
C GLU A 61 4.42 -3.13 -1.38
N PRO A 62 5.45 -2.60 -0.69
CA PRO A 62 6.73 -3.28 -0.59
C PRO A 62 6.52 -4.69 -0.03
N GLY A 63 7.12 -5.69 -0.66
CA GLY A 63 7.09 -7.05 -0.13
C GLY A 63 7.54 -7.07 1.33
N LEU A 64 6.81 -7.78 2.18
CA LEU A 64 7.17 -7.95 3.57
C LEU A 64 8.61 -8.50 3.66
N VAL A 65 9.39 -7.98 4.61
CA VAL A 65 10.71 -8.54 4.89
C VAL A 65 10.50 -9.86 5.63
N HIS A 66 10.79 -10.98 4.97
CA HIS A 66 10.74 -12.30 5.58
C HIS A 66 12.16 -12.89 5.68
N PHE A 67 12.43 -13.59 6.78
CA PHE A 67 13.65 -14.40 6.90
C PHE A 67 13.46 -15.67 6.08
N THR A 68 14.27 -15.87 5.04
CA THR A 68 14.23 -17.08 4.20
C THR A 68 15.14 -18.18 4.72
N ASN A 69 16.15 -17.84 5.53
CA ASN A 69 17.23 -18.75 5.92
C ASN A 69 17.52 -18.65 7.42
N VAL A 70 16.66 -19.27 8.23
CA VAL A 70 16.94 -19.49 9.65
C VAL A 70 17.68 -20.82 9.78
N GLN A 71 19.01 -20.77 9.92
CA GLN A 71 19.78 -21.96 10.29
C GLN A 71 19.94 -21.98 11.81
N ALA A 72 19.33 -22.98 12.45
CA ALA A 72 19.57 -23.31 13.83
C ALA A 72 20.63 -24.43 13.88
N ASN A 73 21.84 -24.08 14.32
CA ASN A 73 22.82 -25.10 14.69
C ASN A 73 22.45 -25.61 16.08
N GLY A 74 21.89 -26.82 16.13
CA GLY A 74 21.64 -27.53 17.38
C GLY A 74 22.94 -27.76 18.13
N VAL A 75 22.85 -27.82 19.46
CA VAL A 75 23.96 -28.15 20.34
C VAL A 75 24.51 -29.53 19.95
N LEU A 76 25.81 -29.62 19.66
CA LEU A 76 26.44 -30.85 19.14
C LEU A 76 26.41 -32.04 20.13
N CYS A 77 26.21 -31.78 21.44
CA CYS A 77 26.16 -32.78 22.51
C CYS A 77 25.21 -32.35 23.65
N SER A 78 24.45 -33.28 24.25
CA SER A 78 23.59 -32.99 25.42
C SER A 78 24.38 -32.33 26.57
N GLY A 79 23.95 -31.14 27.00
CA GLY A 79 24.52 -30.42 28.15
C GLY A 79 25.46 -29.25 27.81
N GLN A 80 25.69 -28.95 26.53
CA GLN A 80 26.42 -27.74 26.12
C GLN A 80 25.49 -26.59 25.70
N ASN A 81 25.97 -25.35 25.84
CA ASN A 81 25.21 -24.12 25.52
C ASN A 81 25.79 -23.40 24.29
N ASN A 82 26.20 -24.14 23.26
CA ASN A 82 26.88 -23.60 22.07
C ASN A 82 25.98 -23.54 20.82
N GLY A 83 24.66 -23.64 20.98
CA GLY A 83 23.72 -23.47 19.90
C GLY A 83 23.82 -22.05 19.32
N ALA A 84 23.89 -21.93 18.00
CA ALA A 84 23.94 -20.66 17.29
C ALA A 84 22.77 -20.54 16.32
N LEU A 85 22.12 -19.37 16.34
CA LEU A 85 21.10 -18.98 15.37
C LEU A 85 21.75 -17.99 14.40
N ILE A 86 21.88 -18.39 13.14
CA ILE A 86 22.36 -17.50 12.09
C ILE A 86 21.16 -17.12 11.22
N VAL A 87 20.93 -15.82 11.10
CA VAL A 87 19.82 -15.24 10.34
C VAL A 87 20.41 -14.34 9.26
N THR A 88 20.16 -14.67 7.99
CA THR A 88 20.54 -13.84 6.85
C THR A 88 19.31 -13.18 6.23
N ARG A 89 19.42 -11.88 5.93
CA ARG A 89 18.37 -11.09 5.27
C ARG A 89 18.54 -11.18 3.75
N ALA A 90 17.51 -11.58 3.02
CA ALA A 90 17.42 -11.34 1.59
C ALA A 90 16.79 -9.96 1.37
N VAL A 91 17.45 -9.10 0.60
CA VAL A 91 16.90 -7.85 0.06
C VAL A 91 16.46 -8.06 -1.38
#